data_AF-A0A7V4ZZX0-F1
#
_entry.id   AF-A0A7V4ZZX0-F1
#
_cell.length_a   1.000
_cell.length_b   1.000
_cell.length_c   1.000
_cell.angle_alpha   90.00
_cell.angle_beta   90.00
_cell.angle_gamma   90.00
#
_symmetry.space_group_name_H-M   'P 1'
#
loop_
_entity.id
_entity.type
_entity.pdbx_description
1 polymer ?
#
loop_
_entity_poly.entity_id
_entity_poly.type
_entity_poly.pdbx_seq_one_letter_code
_entity_poly.pdbx_strand_id
1 'polypeptide(L)'
;MRIRQIPVVFLILFVLLFTTASGEAESLASSSSIRKAFPALSDEEVAQLQREGEITRYFFEPLPLRWLPQGGLADQIARETSRIETVIGLESIHLLPLGELQTQGVDLSATESLKLRVYNVLRSVSTMKGVQYYSVTRGRYRTLFEESYPVLSMDRPVRIPDPVVKEIPPESQVIIFQDDTTFDQNYTRWVYRYAGDEISISITNLTPLKYSFLKMADPEQMQIHLLVRPMEDGIAFYGCAVVKSAKFLGLEKSSKESFYNRIKAIYTWFKDELVKELKNE
;
A
#
# COMPACT_ATOMS: atom_id res chain seq x y z
N MET A 1 39.75 4.20 63.68
CA MET A 1 39.42 3.18 62.66
C MET A 1 38.45 3.81 61.66
N ARG A 2 38.91 4.24 60.49
CA ARG A 2 38.10 4.98 59.49
C ARG A 2 37.53 3.99 58.47
N ILE A 3 36.22 3.88 58.38
CA ILE A 3 35.51 3.16 57.32
C ILE A 3 35.35 4.12 56.14
N ARG A 4 35.95 3.81 54.99
CA ARG A 4 35.74 4.53 53.72
C ARG A 4 34.45 4.03 53.07
N GLN A 5 33.47 4.92 52.92
CA GLN A 5 32.34 4.72 52.01
C GLN A 5 32.83 4.81 50.55
N ILE A 6 32.49 3.82 49.73
CA ILE A 6 32.63 3.87 48.28
C ILE A 6 31.32 4.46 47.71
N PRO A 7 31.35 5.46 46.82
CA PRO A 7 30.13 6.07 46.31
C PRO A 7 29.48 5.21 45.21
N VAL A 8 28.17 4.96 45.36
CA VAL A 8 27.28 4.23 44.44
C VAL A 8 26.92 5.08 43.21
N VAL A 9 27.89 5.77 42.59
CA VAL A 9 27.62 6.71 41.49
C VAL A 9 27.99 6.17 40.11
N PHE A 10 28.58 4.97 40.01
CA PHE A 10 29.07 4.46 38.72
C PHE A 10 28.12 3.53 37.94
N LEU A 11 26.90 3.26 38.41
CA LEU A 11 26.01 2.25 37.77
C LEU A 11 24.85 2.84 36.94
N ILE A 12 24.66 4.16 36.88
CA ILE A 12 23.54 4.78 36.14
C ILE A 12 23.97 5.31 34.76
N LEU A 13 25.28 5.50 34.50
CA LEU A 13 25.76 5.98 33.21
C LEU A 13 25.88 4.88 32.14
N PHE A 14 25.96 3.61 32.54
CA PHE A 14 26.12 2.49 31.60
C PHE A 14 24.79 2.04 30.98
N VAL A 15 23.65 2.26 31.66
CA VAL A 15 22.33 1.86 31.15
C VAL A 15 21.80 2.83 30.08
N LEU A 16 22.25 4.09 30.07
CA LEU A 16 21.84 5.10 29.08
C LEU A 16 22.62 5.04 27.76
N LEU A 17 23.82 4.43 27.73
CA LEU A 17 24.63 4.29 26.51
C LEU A 17 24.24 3.06 25.68
N PHE A 18 23.69 2.01 26.29
CA PHE A 18 23.25 0.81 25.57
C PHE A 18 21.88 0.99 24.88
N THR A 19 21.00 1.84 25.40
CA THR A 19 19.69 2.11 24.79
C THR A 19 19.78 3.06 23.59
N THR A 20 20.74 3.99 23.56
CA THR A 20 20.95 4.88 22.41
C THR A 20 21.62 4.15 21.25
N ALA A 21 22.59 3.27 21.53
CA ALA A 21 23.30 2.52 20.50
C ALA A 21 22.41 1.52 19.76
N SER A 22 21.44 0.88 20.44
CA SER A 22 20.49 -0.02 19.80
C SER A 22 19.50 0.72 18.90
N GLY A 23 18.96 1.86 19.36
CA GLY A 23 18.04 2.68 18.56
C GLY A 23 18.69 3.32 17.33
N GLU A 24 19.95 3.74 17.43
CA GLU A 24 20.72 4.25 16.28
C GLU A 24 21.02 3.14 15.26
N ALA A 25 21.38 1.94 15.72
CA ALA A 25 21.64 0.81 14.83
C ALA A 25 20.37 0.34 14.10
N GLU A 26 19.23 0.25 14.78
CA GLU A 26 17.92 -0.07 14.18
C GLU A 26 17.49 1.00 13.17
N SER A 27 17.66 2.28 13.51
CA SER A 27 17.35 3.41 12.61
C SER A 27 18.23 3.40 11.35
N LEU A 28 19.53 3.10 11.49
CA LEU A 28 20.45 2.96 10.35
C LEU A 28 20.10 1.75 9.47
N ALA A 29 19.77 0.60 10.08
CA ALA A 29 19.35 -0.59 9.36
C ALA A 29 18.06 -0.34 8.55
N SER A 30 17.07 0.30 9.17
CA SER A 30 15.82 0.67 8.49
C SER A 30 16.03 1.71 7.39
N SER A 31 16.93 2.68 7.58
CA SER A 31 17.30 3.62 6.51
C SER A 31 17.90 2.89 5.30
N SER A 32 18.72 1.86 5.56
CA SER A 32 19.34 1.04 4.52
C SER A 32 18.31 0.21 3.74
N SER A 33 17.38 -0.45 4.44
CA SER A 33 16.31 -1.24 3.81
C SER A 33 15.39 -0.38 2.94
N ILE A 34 14.98 0.80 3.44
CA ILE A 34 14.17 1.77 2.70
C ILE A 34 14.88 2.20 1.42
N ARG A 35 16.17 2.55 1.48
CA ARG A 35 16.94 2.98 0.30
C ARG A 35 17.14 1.85 -0.71
N LYS A 36 17.29 0.61 -0.24
CA LYS A 36 17.35 -0.56 -1.11
C LYS A 36 16.01 -0.77 -1.84
N ALA A 37 14.88 -0.57 -1.16
CA ALA A 37 13.55 -0.70 -1.75
C ALA A 37 13.20 0.47 -2.68
N PHE A 38 13.61 1.69 -2.32
CA PHE A 38 13.26 2.96 -2.98
C PHE A 38 14.50 3.86 -3.13
N PRO A 39 15.40 3.58 -4.09
CA PRO A 39 16.69 4.27 -4.21
C PRO A 39 16.58 5.74 -4.62
N ALA A 40 15.42 6.18 -5.12
CA ALA A 40 15.17 7.55 -5.57
C ALA A 40 14.69 8.50 -4.46
N LEU A 41 14.51 8.02 -3.23
CA LEU A 41 14.15 8.86 -2.07
C LEU A 41 15.34 9.75 -1.66
N SER A 42 15.05 11.02 -1.39
CA SER A 42 16.03 11.91 -0.76
C SER A 42 16.21 11.58 0.73
N ASP A 43 17.25 12.12 1.36
CA ASP A 43 17.47 11.91 2.80
C ASP A 43 16.32 12.45 3.66
N GLU A 44 15.73 13.57 3.26
CA GLU A 44 14.57 14.17 3.93
C GLU A 44 13.34 13.25 3.82
N GLU A 45 13.16 12.60 2.67
CA GLU A 45 12.03 11.71 2.42
C GLU A 45 12.17 10.38 3.14
N VAL A 46 13.38 9.83 3.22
CA VAL A 46 13.67 8.67 4.07
C VAL A 46 13.36 9.02 5.53
N ALA A 47 13.84 10.17 6.02
CA ALA A 47 13.57 10.60 7.39
C ALA A 47 12.07 10.85 7.64
N GLN A 48 11.34 11.41 6.69
CA GLN A 48 9.88 11.55 6.78
C GLN A 48 9.20 10.18 6.86
N LEU A 49 9.53 9.28 5.93
CA LEU A 49 8.93 7.95 5.86
C LEU A 49 9.17 7.14 7.14
N GLN A 50 10.35 7.27 7.76
CA GLN A 50 10.64 6.64 9.05
C GLN A 50 9.82 7.22 10.20
N ARG A 51 9.62 8.55 10.22
CA ARG A 51 8.86 9.22 11.30
C ARG A 51 7.36 9.01 11.19
N GLU A 52 6.83 9.07 9.96
CA GLU A 52 5.39 9.11 9.71
C GLU A 52 4.83 7.74 9.27
N GLY A 53 5.71 6.81 8.87
CA GLY A 53 5.33 5.51 8.30
C GLY A 53 4.74 5.61 6.89
N GLU A 54 4.61 6.81 6.34
CA GLU A 54 4.16 7.06 4.98
C GLU A 54 4.73 8.34 4.38
N ILE A 55 4.74 8.41 3.05
CA ILE A 55 5.01 9.64 2.30
C ILE A 55 4.17 9.63 1.01
N THR A 56 3.66 10.79 0.59
CA THR A 56 2.80 10.91 -0.59
C THR A 56 3.21 12.09 -1.47
N ARG A 57 3.27 11.88 -2.79
CA ARG A 57 3.53 12.89 -3.80
C ARG A 57 2.35 12.98 -4.76
N TYR A 58 1.92 14.20 -5.07
CA TYR A 58 0.87 14.49 -6.04
C TYR A 58 1.43 15.20 -7.26
N PHE A 59 0.83 14.98 -8.43
CA PHE A 59 1.18 15.64 -9.68
C PHE A 59 -0.06 15.88 -10.56
N PHE A 60 -0.04 16.96 -11.35
CA PHE A 60 -1.18 17.46 -12.15
C PHE A 60 -0.86 17.54 -13.65
N GLU A 61 0.18 16.83 -14.05
CA GLU A 61 0.66 16.75 -15.42
C GLU A 61 1.33 15.38 -15.62
N PRO A 62 1.55 14.92 -16.86
CA PRO A 62 2.18 13.63 -17.14
C PRO A 62 3.65 13.59 -16.69
N LEU A 63 3.88 13.30 -15.41
CA LEU A 63 5.21 13.12 -14.84
C LEU A 63 5.50 11.63 -14.61
N PRO A 64 6.78 11.21 -14.74
CA PRO A 64 7.16 9.88 -14.30
C PRO A 64 6.95 9.71 -12.79
N LEU A 65 6.64 8.47 -12.41
CA LEU A 65 6.62 8.02 -11.02
C LEU A 65 8.07 8.05 -10.51
N ARG A 66 8.34 8.88 -9.50
CA ARG A 66 9.71 9.12 -9.05
C ARG A 66 10.14 8.07 -8.04
N TRP A 67 9.22 7.62 -7.18
CA TRP A 67 9.54 6.70 -6.09
C TRP A 67 9.42 5.25 -6.48
N LEU A 68 8.81 4.95 -7.64
CA LEU A 68 8.78 3.61 -8.19
C LEU A 68 10.23 3.13 -8.46
N PRO A 69 10.69 2.01 -7.88
CA PRO A 69 12.02 1.50 -8.15
C PRO A 69 12.19 1.08 -9.61
N GLN A 70 13.42 0.99 -10.10
CA GLN A 70 13.70 0.54 -11.47
C GLN A 70 13.85 -0.98 -11.53
N GLY A 71 13.41 -1.58 -12.64
CA GLY A 71 13.53 -3.02 -12.89
C GLY A 71 12.26 -3.82 -12.53
N GLY A 72 12.28 -5.11 -12.84
CA GLY A 72 11.28 -6.08 -12.39
C GLY A 72 9.83 -5.71 -12.74
N LEU A 73 8.93 -5.85 -11.77
CA LEU A 73 7.51 -5.51 -11.94
C LEU A 73 7.28 -3.99 -11.94
N ALA A 74 8.21 -3.22 -11.42
CA ALA A 74 8.11 -1.77 -11.37
C ALA A 74 8.21 -1.14 -12.76
N ASP A 75 9.05 -1.66 -13.65
CA ASP A 75 9.09 -1.22 -15.05
C ASP A 75 7.75 -1.46 -15.78
N GLN A 76 7.02 -2.50 -15.37
CA GLN A 76 5.69 -2.76 -15.93
C GLN A 76 4.68 -1.71 -15.47
N ILE A 77 4.68 -1.35 -14.19
CA ILE A 77 3.86 -0.25 -13.66
C ILE A 77 4.19 1.07 -14.39
N ALA A 78 5.47 1.37 -14.60
CA ALA A 78 5.90 2.56 -15.34
C ALA A 78 5.36 2.57 -16.78
N ARG A 79 5.44 1.44 -17.49
CA ARG A 79 4.91 1.30 -18.86
C ARG A 79 3.38 1.39 -18.94
N GLU A 80 2.68 0.86 -17.94
CA GLU A 80 1.21 0.87 -17.91
C GLU A 80 0.70 2.28 -17.59
N THR A 81 1.29 2.96 -16.61
CA THR A 81 0.92 4.33 -16.24
C THR A 81 1.26 5.36 -17.31
N SER A 82 2.36 5.20 -18.05
CA SER A 82 2.72 6.10 -19.15
C SER A 82 1.73 6.10 -20.32
N ARG A 83 0.83 5.10 -20.40
CA ARG A 83 -0.23 5.04 -21.42
C ARG A 83 -1.43 5.93 -21.08
N ILE A 84 -1.51 6.39 -19.83
CA ILE A 84 -2.54 7.31 -19.36
C ILE A 84 -2.00 8.73 -19.49
N GLU A 85 -2.66 9.54 -20.31
CA GLU A 85 -2.40 10.99 -20.38
C GLU A 85 -2.87 11.62 -19.06
N THR A 86 -1.99 11.57 -18.08
CA THR A 86 -2.34 11.80 -16.68
C THR A 86 -2.64 13.27 -16.44
N VAL A 87 -3.87 13.55 -15.99
CA VAL A 87 -4.30 14.88 -15.53
C VAL A 87 -4.10 15.00 -14.02
N ILE A 88 -4.34 13.91 -13.29
CA ILE A 88 -4.06 13.82 -11.86
C ILE A 88 -3.37 12.51 -11.61
N GLY A 89 -2.26 12.56 -10.89
CA GLY A 89 -1.63 11.38 -10.36
C GLY A 89 -1.13 11.57 -8.95
N LEU A 90 -0.95 10.45 -8.27
CA LEU A 90 -0.26 10.38 -7.00
C LEU A 90 0.55 9.10 -6.90
N GLU A 91 1.60 9.17 -6.09
CA GLU A 91 2.32 8.00 -5.61
C GLU A 91 2.49 8.12 -4.10
N SER A 92 2.44 6.98 -3.42
CA SER A 92 2.53 6.89 -1.98
C SER A 92 3.34 5.66 -1.61
N ILE A 93 4.18 5.79 -0.58
CA ILE A 93 4.86 4.68 0.06
C ILE A 93 4.34 4.60 1.48
N HIS A 94 4.00 3.39 1.91
CA HIS A 94 3.69 3.07 3.29
C HIS A 94 4.62 1.95 3.77
N LEU A 95 5.09 2.05 5.01
CA LEU A 95 5.87 1.01 5.67
C LEU A 95 4.99 0.28 6.67
N LEU A 96 5.06 -1.04 6.64
CA LEU A 96 4.52 -1.91 7.67
C LEU A 96 5.70 -2.56 8.42
N PRO A 97 6.13 -1.99 9.56
CA PRO A 97 7.30 -2.46 10.28
C PRO A 97 7.12 -3.88 10.79
N LEU A 98 8.22 -4.62 10.85
CA LEU A 98 8.24 -5.99 11.37
C LEU A 98 7.67 -6.10 12.78
N GLY A 99 7.90 -5.10 13.64
CA GLY A 99 7.34 -5.06 15.00
C GLY A 99 5.81 -5.08 15.01
N GLU A 100 5.15 -4.41 14.06
CA GLU A 100 3.68 -4.45 13.94
C GLU A 100 3.20 -5.85 13.51
N LEU A 101 4.04 -6.63 12.82
CA LEU A 101 3.78 -8.02 12.45
C LEU A 101 4.13 -9.01 13.57
N GLN A 102 5.20 -8.74 14.33
CA GLN A 102 5.79 -9.63 15.34
C GLN A 102 5.19 -9.52 16.74
N THR A 103 4.42 -8.46 17.04
CA THR A 103 3.82 -8.25 18.37
C THR A 103 2.93 -9.40 18.86
N GLN A 104 2.69 -10.46 18.07
CA GLN A 104 1.85 -11.60 18.44
C GLN A 104 2.44 -12.98 18.09
N GLY A 105 3.76 -13.18 18.25
CA GLY A 105 4.34 -14.53 18.31
C GLY A 105 4.51 -15.27 16.98
N VAL A 106 4.47 -14.56 15.86
CA VAL A 106 4.57 -15.12 14.51
C VAL A 106 6.04 -15.22 14.09
N ASP A 107 6.50 -16.44 13.82
CA ASP A 107 7.84 -16.68 13.28
C ASP A 107 7.87 -16.41 11.76
N LEU A 108 8.42 -15.25 11.39
CA LEU A 108 8.55 -14.83 10.00
C LEU A 108 9.75 -15.50 9.27
N SER A 109 10.43 -16.46 9.91
CA SER A 109 11.57 -17.19 9.33
C SER A 109 11.22 -18.01 8.09
N ALA A 110 9.94 -18.32 7.86
CA ALA A 110 9.45 -18.97 6.65
C ALA A 110 9.05 -17.94 5.57
N THR A 111 10.05 -17.31 4.93
CA THR A 111 9.85 -16.23 3.94
C THR A 111 8.89 -16.61 2.80
N GLU A 112 8.88 -17.87 2.35
CA GLU A 112 7.94 -18.35 1.32
C GLU A 112 6.49 -18.42 1.82
N SER A 113 6.27 -18.77 3.09
CA SER A 113 4.93 -18.75 3.72
C SER A 113 4.40 -17.31 3.79
N LEU A 114 5.26 -16.35 4.17
CA LEU A 114 4.88 -14.94 4.23
C LEU A 114 4.48 -14.39 2.86
N LYS A 115 5.25 -14.71 1.79
CA LYS A 115 4.92 -14.28 0.42
C LYS A 115 3.55 -14.78 -0.02
N LEU A 116 3.26 -16.06 0.21
CA LEU A 116 1.96 -16.65 -0.14
C LEU A 116 0.83 -16.00 0.65
N ARG A 117 1.03 -15.73 1.94
CA ARG A 117 0.07 -15.02 2.80
C ARG A 117 -0.20 -13.60 2.31
N VAL A 118 0.85 -12.82 2.05
CA VAL A 118 0.74 -11.47 1.47
C VAL A 118 -0.03 -11.51 0.15
N TYR A 119 0.32 -12.45 -0.74
CA TYR A 119 -0.35 -12.61 -2.03
C TYR A 119 -1.82 -12.95 -1.88
N ASN A 120 -2.17 -13.88 -0.98
CA ASN A 120 -3.55 -14.28 -0.75
C ASN A 120 -4.37 -13.18 -0.06
N VAL A 121 -3.80 -12.42 0.89
CA VAL A 121 -4.46 -11.23 1.47
C VAL A 121 -4.84 -10.25 0.37
N LEU A 122 -3.92 -9.96 -0.55
CA LEU A 122 -4.18 -9.06 -1.68
C LEU A 122 -5.26 -9.58 -2.66
N ARG A 123 -5.54 -10.89 -2.63
CA ARG A 123 -6.60 -11.54 -3.43
C ARG A 123 -7.92 -11.72 -2.70
N SER A 124 -7.93 -11.53 -1.38
CA SER A 124 -9.12 -11.60 -0.52
C SER A 124 -10.00 -10.36 -0.65
N VAL A 125 -10.29 -9.94 -1.88
CA VAL A 125 -10.98 -8.67 -2.17
C VAL A 125 -12.41 -8.64 -1.62
N SER A 126 -13.02 -9.78 -1.30
CA SER A 126 -14.32 -9.80 -0.62
C SER A 126 -14.25 -9.25 0.81
N THR A 127 -13.08 -9.28 1.45
CA THR A 127 -12.87 -8.69 2.79
C THR A 127 -12.70 -7.17 2.73
N MET A 128 -12.61 -6.58 1.53
CA MET A 128 -12.64 -5.12 1.35
C MET A 128 -14.03 -4.51 1.63
N LYS A 129 -15.08 -5.35 1.73
CA LYS A 129 -16.41 -4.91 2.12
C LYS A 129 -16.36 -4.21 3.48
N GLY A 130 -16.85 -2.97 3.53
CA GLY A 130 -16.91 -2.17 4.74
C GLY A 130 -15.61 -1.47 5.10
N VAL A 131 -14.54 -1.58 4.29
CA VAL A 131 -13.28 -0.84 4.52
C VAL A 131 -13.57 0.65 4.63
N GLN A 132 -12.98 1.30 5.63
CA GLN A 132 -13.21 2.70 5.94
C GLN A 132 -11.98 3.56 5.72
N TYR A 133 -12.21 4.85 5.50
CA TYR A 133 -11.19 5.90 5.50
C TYR A 133 -11.67 7.10 6.30
N TYR A 134 -10.73 7.87 6.87
CA TYR A 134 -11.05 9.12 7.54
C TYR A 134 -11.17 10.25 6.51
N SER A 135 -12.37 10.81 6.36
CA SER A 135 -12.59 11.96 5.47
C SER A 135 -12.29 13.25 6.23
N VAL A 136 -11.14 13.86 5.94
CA VAL A 136 -10.73 15.15 6.56
C VAL A 136 -11.78 16.24 6.34
N THR A 137 -12.29 16.36 5.12
CA THR A 137 -13.33 17.35 4.76
C THR A 137 -14.67 17.13 5.46
N ARG A 138 -14.98 15.90 5.90
CA ARG A 138 -16.23 15.58 6.61
C ARG A 138 -16.03 15.35 8.12
N GLY A 139 -14.79 15.34 8.59
CA GLY A 139 -14.43 15.10 10.00
C GLY A 139 -14.89 13.75 10.55
N ARG A 140 -15.02 12.71 9.70
CA ARG A 140 -15.52 11.39 10.13
C ARG A 140 -15.03 10.25 9.25
N TYR A 141 -15.04 9.04 9.81
CA TYR A 141 -14.85 7.81 9.05
C TYR A 141 -16.00 7.58 8.07
N ARG A 142 -15.67 7.07 6.89
CA ARG A 142 -16.62 6.69 5.84
C ARG A 142 -16.22 5.35 5.26
N THR A 143 -17.22 4.53 4.94
CA THR A 143 -17.03 3.34 4.13
C THR A 143 -16.58 3.74 2.72
N LEU A 144 -15.54 3.08 2.21
CA LEU A 144 -15.10 3.21 0.82
C LEU A 144 -15.87 2.25 -0.08
N PHE A 145 -15.96 0.98 0.30
CA PHE A 145 -16.65 -0.07 -0.44
C PHE A 145 -17.80 -0.66 0.37
N GLU A 146 -19.05 -0.49 -0.08
CA GLU A 146 -20.23 -1.11 0.54
C GLU A 146 -20.34 -2.59 0.19
N GLU A 147 -19.91 -2.95 -1.02
CA GLU A 147 -19.69 -4.32 -1.48
C GLU A 147 -18.38 -4.39 -2.26
N SER A 148 -17.70 -5.54 -2.18
CA SER A 148 -16.54 -5.88 -2.99
C SER A 148 -16.52 -7.39 -3.14
N TYR A 149 -16.40 -7.90 -4.36
CA TYR A 149 -16.25 -9.33 -4.62
C TYR A 149 -15.83 -9.61 -6.07
N PRO A 150 -15.15 -10.73 -6.32
CA PRO A 150 -14.84 -11.15 -7.68
C PRO A 150 -16.09 -11.66 -8.41
N VAL A 151 -16.13 -11.46 -9.72
CA VAL A 151 -17.17 -11.95 -10.61
C VAL A 151 -16.57 -12.79 -11.74
N LEU A 152 -17.37 -13.71 -12.27
CA LEU A 152 -16.95 -14.57 -13.38
C LEU A 152 -16.57 -13.74 -14.62
N SER A 153 -17.41 -12.78 -14.99
CA SER A 153 -17.15 -11.84 -16.07
C SER A 153 -18.11 -10.65 -16.02
N MET A 154 -17.88 -9.62 -16.86
CA MET A 154 -18.81 -8.48 -16.95
C MET A 154 -20.13 -8.82 -17.67
N ASP A 155 -20.11 -9.76 -18.61
CA ASP A 155 -21.31 -10.25 -19.31
C ASP A 155 -22.11 -11.25 -18.45
N ARG A 156 -21.45 -11.88 -17.48
CA ARG A 156 -22.05 -12.77 -16.49
C ARG A 156 -21.56 -12.38 -15.09
N PRO A 157 -22.16 -11.35 -14.47
CA PRO A 157 -21.72 -10.81 -13.17
C PRO A 157 -22.13 -11.72 -12.00
N VAL A 158 -21.85 -13.02 -12.13
CA VAL A 158 -22.04 -14.01 -11.08
C VAL A 158 -20.88 -13.87 -10.11
N ARG A 159 -21.19 -13.56 -8.85
CA ARG A 159 -20.22 -13.54 -7.76
C ARG A 159 -19.52 -14.91 -7.64
N ILE A 160 -18.20 -14.89 -7.52
CA ILE A 160 -17.38 -16.07 -7.25
C ILE A 160 -16.63 -15.90 -5.91
N PRO A 161 -16.08 -16.97 -5.33
CA PRO A 161 -15.20 -16.86 -4.16
C PRO A 161 -13.90 -16.11 -4.49
N ASP A 162 -13.26 -15.56 -3.45
CA ASP A 162 -11.92 -14.97 -3.60
C ASP A 162 -10.94 -16.01 -4.14
N PRO A 163 -10.22 -15.71 -5.24
CA PRO A 163 -9.45 -16.71 -5.97
C PRO A 163 -8.07 -16.94 -5.32
N VAL A 164 -8.02 -17.23 -4.03
CA VAL A 164 -6.79 -17.54 -3.28
C VAL A 164 -6.12 -18.81 -3.81
N VAL A 165 -4.80 -18.89 -3.64
CA VAL A 165 -3.97 -19.95 -4.25
C VAL A 165 -3.11 -20.65 -3.20
N LYS A 166 -2.63 -21.86 -3.55
CA LYS A 166 -1.64 -22.60 -2.77
C LYS A 166 -0.20 -22.33 -3.22
N GLU A 167 -0.04 -21.89 -4.47
CA GLU A 167 1.21 -21.53 -5.09
C GLU A 167 0.98 -20.26 -5.92
N ILE A 168 1.93 -19.31 -5.86
CA ILE A 168 1.76 -18.02 -6.50
C ILE A 168 2.03 -18.15 -8.01
N PRO A 169 1.04 -17.89 -8.89
CA PRO A 169 1.29 -17.89 -10.33
C PRO A 169 2.09 -16.64 -10.73
N PRO A 170 2.93 -16.71 -11.79
CA PRO A 170 3.66 -15.54 -12.28
C PRO A 170 2.74 -14.37 -12.67
N GLU A 171 1.58 -14.68 -13.26
CA GLU A 171 0.54 -13.71 -13.59
C GLU A 171 -0.85 -14.36 -13.43
N SER A 172 -1.83 -13.56 -12.99
CA SER A 172 -3.24 -13.94 -13.03
C SER A 172 -4.12 -12.70 -13.05
N GLN A 173 -5.38 -12.86 -13.45
CA GLN A 173 -6.33 -11.75 -13.52
C GLN A 173 -7.71 -12.14 -13.00
N VAL A 174 -8.46 -11.15 -12.54
CA VAL A 174 -9.84 -11.28 -12.09
C VAL A 174 -10.60 -9.98 -12.33
N ILE A 175 -11.91 -10.08 -12.53
CA ILE A 175 -12.80 -8.92 -12.58
C ILE A 175 -13.47 -8.79 -11.21
N ILE A 176 -13.39 -7.60 -10.62
CA ILE A 176 -13.94 -7.28 -9.31
C ILE A 176 -15.11 -6.32 -9.49
N PHE A 177 -16.24 -6.65 -8.87
CA PHE A 177 -17.33 -5.70 -8.65
C PHE A 177 -17.10 -4.97 -7.34
N GLN A 178 -17.27 -3.65 -7.34
CA GLN A 178 -17.22 -2.82 -6.14
C GLN A 178 -18.37 -1.82 -6.14
N ASP A 179 -19.08 -1.72 -5.00
CA ASP A 179 -20.01 -0.64 -4.74
C ASP A 179 -19.27 0.47 -3.96
N ASP A 180 -18.82 1.49 -4.70
CA ASP A 180 -17.91 2.52 -4.22
C ASP A 180 -18.68 3.78 -3.80
N THR A 181 -18.50 4.24 -2.56
CA THR A 181 -19.29 5.38 -2.04
C THR A 181 -18.92 6.74 -2.66
N THR A 182 -17.90 6.77 -3.53
CA THR A 182 -17.49 7.94 -4.32
C THR A 182 -17.85 7.78 -5.79
N PHE A 183 -17.65 6.59 -6.37
CA PHE A 183 -17.81 6.36 -7.82
C PHE A 183 -19.00 5.49 -8.24
N ASP A 184 -19.91 5.19 -7.31
CA ASP A 184 -20.99 4.22 -7.45
C ASP A 184 -20.46 2.82 -7.83
N GLN A 185 -21.37 1.94 -8.23
CA GLN A 185 -21.06 0.59 -8.68
C GLN A 185 -20.15 0.61 -9.91
N ASN A 186 -19.02 -0.10 -9.80
CA ASN A 186 -18.05 -0.22 -10.86
C ASN A 186 -17.42 -1.61 -10.94
N TYR A 187 -16.98 -1.97 -12.15
CA TYR A 187 -16.18 -3.16 -12.38
C TYR A 187 -14.74 -2.74 -12.63
N THR A 188 -13.79 -3.43 -12.01
CA THR A 188 -12.36 -3.24 -12.21
C THR A 188 -11.71 -4.55 -12.63
N ARG A 189 -10.69 -4.47 -13.49
CA ARG A 189 -9.79 -5.59 -13.79
C ARG A 189 -8.59 -5.49 -12.86
N TRP A 190 -8.33 -6.53 -12.10
CA TRP A 190 -7.13 -6.67 -11.28
C TRP A 190 -6.21 -7.68 -11.96
N VAL A 191 -4.99 -7.26 -12.27
CA VAL A 191 -3.93 -8.13 -12.79
C VAL A 191 -2.84 -8.25 -11.73
N TYR A 192 -2.69 -9.44 -11.18
CA TYR A 192 -1.70 -9.77 -10.16
C TYR A 192 -0.47 -10.37 -10.83
N ARG A 193 0.71 -9.92 -10.42
CA ARG A 193 1.99 -10.45 -10.90
C ARG A 193 2.92 -10.74 -9.75
N TYR A 194 3.73 -11.77 -9.95
CA TYR A 194 4.70 -12.22 -8.97
C TYR A 194 6.01 -12.56 -9.66
N ALA A 195 7.10 -11.94 -9.23
CA ALA A 195 8.44 -12.19 -9.75
C ALA A 195 9.48 -11.95 -8.65
N GLY A 196 10.28 -12.99 -8.34
CA GLY A 196 11.25 -12.93 -7.24
C GLY A 196 10.58 -12.68 -5.89
N ASP A 197 10.84 -11.52 -5.31
CA ASP A 197 10.25 -11.07 -4.03
C ASP A 197 9.22 -9.95 -4.21
N GLU A 198 8.82 -9.65 -5.45
CA GLU A 198 7.88 -8.57 -5.76
C GLU A 198 6.50 -9.12 -6.09
N ILE A 199 5.47 -8.50 -5.50
CA ILE A 199 4.08 -8.68 -5.89
C ILE A 199 3.59 -7.35 -6.44
N SER A 200 3.03 -7.34 -7.66
CA SER A 200 2.39 -6.15 -8.21
C SER A 200 0.94 -6.40 -8.58
N ILE A 201 0.15 -5.34 -8.53
CA ILE A 201 -1.27 -5.37 -8.86
C ILE A 201 -1.58 -4.15 -9.72
N SER A 202 -2.09 -4.39 -10.92
CA SER A 202 -2.65 -3.34 -11.78
C SER A 202 -4.17 -3.40 -11.69
N ILE A 203 -4.80 -2.32 -11.22
CA ILE A 203 -6.24 -2.17 -11.07
C ILE A 203 -6.70 -1.16 -12.10
N THR A 204 -7.52 -1.58 -13.06
CA THR A 204 -8.03 -0.73 -14.14
C THR A 204 -9.55 -0.68 -14.10
N ASN A 205 -10.15 0.50 -14.15
CA ASN A 205 -11.61 0.62 -14.25
C ASN A 205 -12.13 0.10 -15.61
N LEU A 206 -13.17 -0.71 -15.60
CA LEU A 206 -13.82 -1.24 -16.81
C LEU A 206 -15.14 -0.54 -17.12
N THR A 207 -15.76 0.04 -16.11
CA THR A 207 -16.95 0.90 -16.27
C THR A 207 -16.57 2.37 -16.12
N PRO A 208 -17.38 3.29 -16.67
CA PRO A 208 -17.22 4.71 -16.40
C PRO A 208 -17.31 4.98 -14.89
N LEU A 209 -16.41 5.80 -14.38
CA LEU A 209 -16.47 6.27 -12.99
C LEU A 209 -17.42 7.45 -12.92
N LYS A 210 -18.42 7.38 -12.05
CA LYS A 210 -19.46 8.41 -11.96
C LYS A 210 -19.45 9.03 -10.57
N TYR A 211 -19.47 10.35 -10.50
CA TYR A 211 -19.73 11.05 -9.25
C TYR A 211 -21.09 11.72 -9.36
N SER A 212 -22.09 11.17 -8.66
CA SER A 212 -23.49 11.50 -8.90
C SER A 212 -23.83 11.28 -10.39
N PHE A 213 -24.49 12.24 -11.05
CA PHE A 213 -24.84 12.14 -12.47
C PHE A 213 -23.67 12.43 -13.44
N LEU A 214 -22.51 12.88 -12.93
CA LEU A 214 -21.38 13.29 -13.77
C LEU A 214 -20.41 12.13 -14.00
N LYS A 215 -20.14 11.81 -15.27
CA LYS A 215 -19.04 10.90 -15.64
C LYS A 215 -17.70 11.59 -15.38
N MET A 216 -16.92 11.03 -14.45
CA MET A 216 -15.64 11.56 -14.03
C MET A 216 -14.47 10.95 -14.83
N ALA A 217 -14.55 9.69 -15.23
CA ALA A 217 -13.56 9.06 -16.10
C ALA A 217 -14.21 8.01 -17.00
N ASP A 218 -13.66 7.85 -18.20
CA ASP A 218 -14.04 6.78 -19.12
C ASP A 218 -13.45 5.43 -18.68
N PRO A 219 -14.00 4.30 -19.17
CA PRO A 219 -13.36 3.00 -19.04
C PRO A 219 -11.87 3.05 -19.38
N GLU A 220 -11.06 2.36 -18.59
CA GLU A 220 -9.62 2.23 -18.72
C GLU A 220 -8.81 3.53 -18.55
N GLN A 221 -9.47 4.63 -18.18
CA GLN A 221 -8.82 5.94 -17.98
C GLN A 221 -8.44 6.23 -16.52
N MET A 222 -8.72 5.32 -15.59
CA MET A 222 -8.20 5.33 -14.24
C MET A 222 -7.48 4.01 -13.95
N GLN A 223 -6.25 4.14 -13.48
CA GLN A 223 -5.46 3.01 -13.02
C GLN A 223 -4.95 3.26 -11.61
N ILE A 224 -4.95 2.19 -10.80
CA ILE A 224 -4.21 2.13 -9.54
C ILE A 224 -3.22 0.99 -9.69
N HIS A 225 -1.97 1.23 -9.30
CA HIS A 225 -0.94 0.20 -9.27
C HIS A 225 -0.40 0.07 -7.87
N LEU A 226 -0.20 -1.18 -7.44
CA LEU A 226 0.43 -1.52 -6.17
C LEU A 226 1.71 -2.30 -6.45
N LEU A 227 2.74 -2.05 -5.65
CA LEU A 227 3.95 -2.86 -5.60
C LEU A 227 4.26 -3.14 -4.13
N VAL A 228 4.20 -4.41 -3.75
CA VAL A 228 4.42 -4.87 -2.38
C VAL A 228 5.70 -5.68 -2.35
N ARG A 229 6.62 -5.30 -1.44
CA ARG A 229 7.93 -5.93 -1.29
C ARG A 229 8.19 -6.25 0.18
N PRO A 230 8.35 -7.54 0.54
CA PRO A 230 8.92 -7.90 1.82
C PRO A 230 10.34 -7.33 1.94
N MET A 231 10.68 -6.83 3.13
CA MET A 231 11.99 -6.31 3.50
C MET A 231 12.49 -7.04 4.75
N GLU A 232 13.76 -6.84 5.10
CA GLU A 232 14.35 -7.44 6.30
C GLU A 232 13.67 -6.94 7.59
N ASP A 233 13.20 -5.69 7.60
CA ASP A 233 12.60 -5.00 8.74
C ASP A 233 11.10 -4.70 8.57
N GLY A 234 10.42 -5.38 7.63
CA GLY A 234 8.97 -5.26 7.46
C GLY A 234 8.49 -5.47 6.03
N ILE A 235 7.47 -4.73 5.63
CA ILE A 235 6.92 -4.73 4.26
C ILE A 235 6.86 -3.30 3.75
N ALA A 236 7.38 -3.08 2.54
CA ALA A 236 7.17 -1.88 1.77
C ALA A 236 5.92 -2.02 0.90
N PHE A 237 5.01 -1.07 1.02
CA PHE A 237 3.81 -0.98 0.20
C PHE A 237 3.86 0.31 -0.61
N TYR A 238 4.07 0.19 -1.91
CA TYR A 238 3.96 1.30 -2.86
C TYR A 238 2.59 1.27 -3.52
N GLY A 239 1.95 2.43 -3.63
CA GLY A 239 0.71 2.61 -4.38
C GLY A 239 0.77 3.86 -5.25
N CYS A 240 0.33 3.78 -6.50
CA CYS A 240 0.11 4.94 -7.34
C CYS A 240 -1.27 4.91 -7.99
N ALA A 241 -1.82 6.09 -8.25
CA ALA A 241 -3.07 6.25 -8.96
C ALA A 241 -2.85 7.28 -10.07
N VAL A 242 -3.27 6.96 -11.28
CA VAL A 242 -3.26 7.88 -12.43
C VAL A 242 -4.63 7.92 -13.07
N VAL A 243 -5.07 9.12 -13.44
CA VAL A 243 -6.34 9.30 -14.12
C VAL A 243 -6.23 10.30 -15.26
N LYS A 244 -6.82 9.95 -16.41
CA LYS A 244 -7.07 10.87 -17.52
C LYS A 244 -8.51 11.37 -17.44
N SER A 245 -8.70 12.59 -16.96
CA SER A 245 -9.96 13.30 -17.15
C SER A 245 -9.85 14.80 -16.94
N ALA A 246 -10.20 15.56 -17.97
CA ALA A 246 -10.29 17.01 -17.91
C ALA A 246 -11.36 17.50 -16.91
N LYS A 247 -12.29 16.64 -16.48
CA LYS A 247 -13.31 16.99 -15.49
C LYS A 247 -12.74 17.22 -14.08
N PHE A 248 -11.51 16.79 -13.84
CA PHE A 248 -10.83 17.07 -12.58
C PHE A 248 -10.05 18.38 -12.58
N LEU A 249 -9.93 19.08 -13.71
CA LEU A 249 -9.32 20.42 -13.76
C LEU A 249 -10.17 21.40 -12.93
N GLY A 250 -9.54 22.12 -12.00
CA GLY A 250 -10.21 22.99 -11.03
C GLY A 250 -10.79 22.26 -9.80
N LEU A 251 -10.67 20.93 -9.72
CA LEU A 251 -11.06 20.10 -8.58
C LEU A 251 -9.86 19.43 -7.92
N GLU A 252 -8.67 20.01 -8.04
CA GLU A 252 -7.40 19.37 -7.66
C GLU A 252 -7.40 18.96 -6.19
N LYS A 253 -7.87 19.84 -5.28
CA LYS A 253 -7.90 19.54 -3.84
C LYS A 253 -8.77 18.33 -3.50
N SER A 254 -10.02 18.32 -3.95
CA SER A 254 -10.95 17.20 -3.68
C SER A 254 -10.49 15.91 -4.36
N SER A 255 -9.88 16.01 -5.53
CA SER A 255 -9.38 14.86 -6.28
C SER A 255 -8.16 14.25 -5.60
N LYS A 256 -7.20 15.08 -5.15
CA LYS A 256 -6.05 14.66 -4.33
C LYS A 256 -6.51 13.83 -3.14
N GLU A 257 -7.43 14.40 -2.36
CA GLU A 257 -7.97 13.73 -1.17
C GLU A 257 -8.66 12.41 -1.52
N SER A 258 -9.48 12.38 -2.57
CA SER A 258 -10.17 11.16 -3.01
C SER A 258 -9.21 10.03 -3.39
N PHE A 259 -8.19 10.31 -4.20
CA PHE A 259 -7.25 9.28 -4.63
C PHE A 259 -6.29 8.85 -3.53
N TYR A 260 -5.80 9.78 -2.69
CA TYR A 260 -5.00 9.44 -1.52
C TYR A 260 -5.79 8.56 -0.54
N ASN A 261 -7.03 8.94 -0.20
CA ASN A 261 -7.87 8.17 0.70
C ASN A 261 -8.11 6.75 0.19
N ARG A 262 -8.18 6.56 -1.12
CA ARG A 262 -8.32 5.23 -1.73
C ARG A 262 -7.07 4.37 -1.54
N ILE A 263 -5.89 4.90 -1.83
CA ILE A 263 -4.62 4.17 -1.61
C ILE A 263 -4.43 3.89 -0.12
N LYS A 264 -4.70 4.87 0.75
CA LYS A 264 -4.61 4.71 2.21
C LYS A 264 -5.58 3.66 2.75
N ALA A 265 -6.82 3.62 2.24
CA ALA A 265 -7.80 2.62 2.61
C ALA A 265 -7.37 1.21 2.18
N ILE A 266 -6.85 1.06 0.96
CA ILE A 266 -6.31 -0.23 0.47
C ILE A 266 -5.11 -0.67 1.32
N TYR A 267 -4.18 0.23 1.65
CA TYR A 267 -3.06 -0.07 2.53
C TYR A 267 -3.52 -0.51 3.93
N THR A 268 -4.50 0.20 4.50
CA THR A 268 -5.03 -0.09 5.84
C THR A 268 -5.74 -1.45 5.86
N TRP A 269 -6.56 -1.73 4.84
CA TRP A 269 -7.17 -3.05 4.63
C TRP A 269 -6.12 -4.15 4.53
N PHE A 270 -5.12 -3.98 3.66
CA PHE A 270 -4.03 -4.95 3.49
C PHE A 270 -3.33 -5.23 4.82
N LYS A 271 -2.98 -4.19 5.56
CA LYS A 271 -2.34 -4.30 6.87
C LYS A 271 -3.21 -5.10 7.85
N ASP A 272 -4.47 -4.71 8.00
CA ASP A 272 -5.37 -5.30 8.99
C ASP A 272 -5.66 -6.77 8.66
N GLU A 273 -5.85 -7.11 7.39
CA GLU A 273 -6.08 -8.48 6.94
C GLU A 273 -4.81 -9.33 7.05
N LEU A 274 -3.64 -8.79 6.75
CA LEU A 274 -2.38 -9.50 6.93
C LEU A 274 -2.12 -9.81 8.42
N VAL A 275 -2.37 -8.83 9.29
CA VAL A 275 -2.26 -9.02 10.74
C VAL A 275 -3.25 -10.08 11.25
N LYS A 276 -4.46 -10.17 10.70
CA LYS A 276 -5.41 -11.25 11.04
C LYS A 276 -4.94 -12.60 10.52
N GLU A 277 -4.50 -12.66 9.26
CA GLU A 277 -4.04 -13.89 8.61
C GLU A 277 -2.86 -14.52 9.35
N LEU A 278 -1.94 -13.69 9.85
CA LEU A 278 -0.79 -14.15 10.62
C LEU A 278 -1.14 -14.63 12.05
N LYS A 279 -2.31 -14.25 12.61
CA LYS A 279 -2.76 -14.69 13.95
C LYS A 279 -3.54 -16.00 13.94
N ASN A 280 -4.01 -16.44 12.78
CA ASN A 280 -4.79 -17.67 12.65
C ASN A 280 -3.90 -18.94 12.58
N GLU A 281 -2.59 -18.81 12.86
CA GLU A 281 -1.62 -19.90 13.09
C GLU A 281 -1.56 -20.29 14.57
#